data_AF-A0A7J3FAR5-F1
#
_entry.id   AF-A0A7J3FAR5-F1
#
_cell.length_a   1.000
_cell.length_b   1.000
_cell.length_c   1.000
_cell.angle_alpha   90.00
_cell.angle_beta   90.00
_cell.angle_gamma   90.00
#
_symmetry.space_group_name_H-M   'P 1'
#
loop_
_entity.id
_entity.type
_entity.pdbx_description
1 polymer ?
#
loop_
_entity_poly.entity_id
_entity_poly.type
_entity_poly.pdbx_seq_one_letter_code
_entity_poly.pdbx_strand_id
1 'polypeptide(L)'
;MRTENLHENLCTLIVFSILKMEYENLREDLESWLQGYSKLVIFGIGNPLKGDDALGLEILRSLRRKVPGSVRLIEGGIAPENFIGKIARIRPSHVLLIDAALFGGKPGEAKIFTIENVPSVTISTHMIPLYMVAELVREKTGAKIILLGIQPKNLNLGEGISWEIRESIEEIAAIIIAAISRVEKG
;
A
#
# COMPACT_ATOMS: atom_id res chain seq x y z
N MET A 1 -27.96 36.56 2.69
CA MET A 1 -27.19 35.36 3.10
C MET A 1 -26.69 34.66 1.85
N ARG A 2 -25.44 34.91 1.43
CA ARG A 2 -24.81 34.26 0.25
C ARG A 2 -23.31 33.99 0.47
N THR A 3 -22.84 34.11 1.70
CA THR A 3 -21.42 34.08 2.07
C THR A 3 -20.95 32.73 2.61
N GLU A 4 -21.86 31.82 2.99
CA GLU A 4 -21.51 30.50 3.54
C GLU A 4 -21.05 29.52 2.45
N ASN A 5 -21.59 29.62 1.22
CA ASN A 5 -21.23 28.71 0.12
C ASN A 5 -19.84 28.95 -0.50
N LEU A 6 -19.23 30.13 -0.37
CA LEU A 6 -17.91 30.39 -0.97
C LEU A 6 -16.78 29.76 -0.15
N HIS A 7 -16.91 29.74 1.18
CA HIS A 7 -15.89 29.20 2.06
C HIS A 7 -15.86 27.66 2.05
N GLU A 8 -17.04 27.01 2.02
CA GLU A 8 -17.13 25.54 1.91
C GLU A 8 -16.62 25.03 0.55
N ASN A 9 -16.93 25.73 -0.54
CA ASN A 9 -16.41 25.37 -1.87
C ASN A 9 -14.90 25.56 -1.96
N LEU A 10 -14.35 26.64 -1.38
CA LEU A 10 -12.91 26.88 -1.38
C LEU A 10 -12.17 25.86 -0.49
N CYS A 11 -12.70 25.53 0.68
CA CYS A 11 -12.16 24.46 1.53
C CYS A 11 -12.17 23.10 0.81
N THR A 12 -13.26 22.76 0.11
CA THR A 12 -13.37 21.52 -0.66
C THR A 12 -12.35 21.47 -1.81
N LEU A 13 -12.21 22.57 -2.56
CA LEU A 13 -11.24 22.71 -3.65
C LEU A 13 -9.78 22.61 -3.16
N ILE A 14 -9.47 23.19 -2.00
CA ILE A 14 -8.12 23.13 -1.39
C ILE A 14 -7.83 21.72 -0.92
N VAL A 15 -8.77 21.06 -0.22
CA VAL A 15 -8.60 19.67 0.23
C VAL A 15 -8.41 18.75 -0.97
N PHE A 16 -9.22 18.91 -2.03
CA PHE A 16 -9.08 18.13 -3.27
C PHE A 16 -7.72 18.36 -3.94
N SER A 17 -7.22 19.60 -3.94
CA SER A 17 -5.90 19.93 -4.49
C SER A 17 -4.76 19.32 -3.68
N ILE A 18 -4.84 19.33 -2.35
CA ILE A 18 -3.85 18.71 -1.47
C ILE A 18 -3.81 17.20 -1.66
N LEU A 19 -4.98 16.53 -1.64
CA LEU A 19 -5.07 15.09 -1.88
C LEU A 19 -4.50 14.72 -3.24
N LYS A 20 -4.81 15.50 -4.29
CA LYS A 20 -4.25 15.30 -5.62
C LYS A 20 -2.72 15.41 -5.62
N MET A 21 -2.17 16.41 -4.93
CA MET A 21 -0.72 16.54 -4.80
C MET A 21 -0.09 15.36 -4.04
N GLU A 22 -0.70 14.90 -2.95
CA GLU A 22 -0.24 13.73 -2.19
C GLU A 22 -0.21 12.46 -3.05
N TYR A 23 -1.24 12.25 -3.87
CA TYR A 23 -1.30 11.11 -4.77
C TYR A 23 -0.34 11.20 -5.97
N GLU A 24 -0.11 12.39 -6.52
CA GLU A 24 0.93 12.56 -7.54
C GLU A 24 2.32 12.30 -6.95
N ASN A 25 2.60 12.77 -5.73
CA ASN A 25 3.86 12.45 -5.04
C ASN A 25 4.02 10.94 -4.81
N LEU A 26 2.95 10.26 -4.34
CA LEU A 26 2.97 8.80 -4.16
C LEU A 26 3.26 8.07 -5.48
N ARG A 27 2.65 8.54 -6.57
CA ARG A 27 2.87 7.96 -7.91
C ARG A 27 4.31 8.17 -8.35
N GLU A 28 4.85 9.37 -8.25
CA GLU A 28 6.23 9.68 -8.61
C GLU A 28 7.24 8.85 -7.81
N ASP A 29 7.02 8.71 -6.49
CA ASP A 29 7.86 7.89 -5.63
C ASP A 29 7.80 6.40 -6.03
N LEU A 30 6.61 5.88 -6.34
CA LEU A 30 6.45 4.52 -6.86
C LEU A 30 7.11 4.34 -8.23
N GLU A 31 6.90 5.27 -9.16
CA GLU A 31 7.52 5.23 -10.49
C GLU A 31 9.04 5.24 -10.41
N SER A 32 9.61 6.06 -9.53
CA SER A 32 11.04 6.15 -9.24
C SER A 32 11.57 4.84 -8.63
N TRP A 33 10.89 4.31 -7.62
CA TRP A 33 11.32 3.07 -6.96
C TRP A 33 11.20 1.84 -7.86
N LEU A 34 10.19 1.79 -8.74
CA LEU A 34 9.97 0.72 -9.70
C LEU A 34 10.98 0.73 -10.86
N GLN A 35 11.78 1.79 -11.05
CA GLN A 35 12.74 1.84 -12.15
C GLN A 35 13.67 0.62 -12.17
N GLY A 36 13.71 -0.05 -13.33
CA GLY A 36 14.53 -1.24 -13.55
C GLY A 36 14.02 -2.52 -12.89
N TYR A 37 12.75 -2.59 -12.46
CA TYR A 37 12.19 -3.85 -11.98
C TYR A 37 12.10 -4.88 -13.12
N SER A 38 12.63 -6.07 -12.86
CA SER A 38 12.52 -7.23 -13.76
C SER A 38 11.37 -8.16 -13.38
N LYS A 39 11.04 -8.21 -12.09
CA LYS A 39 9.91 -8.98 -11.55
C LYS A 39 9.49 -8.39 -10.22
N LEU A 40 8.22 -8.02 -10.13
CA LEU A 40 7.63 -7.38 -8.95
C LEU A 40 6.75 -8.38 -8.20
N VAL A 41 6.91 -8.45 -6.89
CA VAL A 41 5.92 -9.06 -6.00
C VAL A 41 5.18 -7.93 -5.28
N ILE A 42 3.86 -7.92 -5.36
CA ILE A 42 3.01 -7.10 -4.50
C ILE A 42 2.43 -8.01 -3.43
N PHE A 43 2.78 -7.72 -2.18
CA PHE A 43 2.48 -8.55 -1.03
C PHE A 43 1.55 -7.81 -0.08
N GLY A 44 0.28 -8.15 -0.15
CA GLY A 44 -0.79 -7.54 0.63
C GLY A 44 -1.00 -8.28 1.94
N ILE A 45 -1.03 -7.52 3.02
CA ILE A 45 -1.05 -7.99 4.40
C ILE A 45 -2.31 -7.45 5.06
N GLY A 46 -2.80 -8.16 6.09
CA GLY A 46 -3.95 -7.69 6.86
C GLY A 46 -4.89 -8.78 7.33
N ASN A 47 -5.79 -8.42 8.23
CA ASN A 47 -6.83 -9.30 8.76
C ASN A 47 -8.23 -8.92 8.23
N PRO A 48 -8.88 -9.79 7.43
CA PRO A 48 -10.26 -9.61 6.97
C PRO A 48 -11.29 -9.39 8.09
N LEU A 49 -10.98 -9.83 9.31
CA LEU A 49 -11.86 -9.78 10.47
C LEU A 49 -11.62 -8.55 11.38
N LYS A 50 -10.76 -7.61 10.97
CA LYS A 50 -10.41 -6.39 11.74
C LYS A 50 -10.63 -5.10 10.95
N GLY A 51 -11.82 -4.95 10.37
CA GLY A 51 -12.22 -3.71 9.71
C GLY A 51 -11.24 -3.30 8.60
N ASP A 52 -10.67 -2.11 8.74
CA ASP A 52 -9.75 -1.52 7.75
C ASP A 52 -8.40 -2.25 7.67
N ASP A 53 -8.07 -3.13 8.61
CA ASP A 53 -6.87 -3.98 8.54
C ASP A 53 -6.86 -4.85 7.28
N ALA A 54 -8.04 -5.11 6.68
CA ALA A 54 -8.17 -5.87 5.44
C ALA A 54 -7.70 -5.11 4.18
N LEU A 55 -7.37 -3.81 4.28
CA LEU A 55 -7.10 -2.94 3.13
C LEU A 55 -6.01 -3.47 2.19
N GLY A 56 -4.97 -4.11 2.71
CA GLY A 56 -3.87 -4.61 1.89
C GLY A 56 -4.33 -5.76 0.98
N LEU A 57 -5.26 -6.57 1.49
CA LEU A 57 -5.89 -7.65 0.74
C LEU A 57 -6.90 -7.12 -0.28
N GLU A 58 -7.67 -6.08 0.07
CA GLU A 58 -8.63 -5.47 -0.85
C GLU A 58 -7.94 -4.76 -2.02
N ILE A 59 -6.81 -4.07 -1.78
CA ILE A 59 -5.99 -3.48 -2.85
C ILE A 59 -5.54 -4.56 -3.82
N LEU A 60 -5.03 -5.70 -3.32
CA LEU A 60 -4.64 -6.81 -4.20
C LEU A 60 -5.80 -7.33 -5.05
N ARG A 61 -7.02 -7.42 -4.49
CA ARG A 61 -8.21 -7.82 -5.24
C ARG A 61 -8.52 -6.84 -6.35
N SER A 62 -8.38 -5.54 -6.11
CA SER A 62 -8.55 -4.48 -7.11
C SER A 62 -7.51 -4.53 -8.24
N LEU A 63 -6.31 -5.07 -7.96
CA LEU A 63 -5.23 -5.28 -8.93
C LEU A 63 -5.36 -6.58 -9.75
N ARG A 64 -6.16 -7.56 -9.29
CA ARG A 64 -6.31 -8.85 -9.97
C ARG A 64 -6.75 -8.65 -11.43
N ARG A 65 -6.08 -9.35 -12.35
CA ARG A 65 -6.31 -9.31 -13.82
C ARG A 65 -6.00 -7.96 -14.49
N LYS A 66 -5.48 -6.97 -13.75
CA LYS A 66 -5.08 -5.66 -14.29
C LYS A 66 -3.56 -5.47 -14.34
N VAL A 67 -2.81 -6.33 -13.68
CA VAL A 67 -1.34 -6.29 -13.64
C VAL A 67 -0.71 -7.19 -14.73
N PRO A 68 0.46 -6.81 -15.26
CA PRO A 68 1.18 -7.61 -16.26
C PRO A 68 1.77 -8.90 -15.67
N GLY A 69 2.21 -9.82 -16.53
CA GLY A 69 2.76 -11.12 -16.12
C GLY A 69 4.09 -11.05 -15.35
N SER A 70 4.79 -9.91 -15.44
CA SER A 70 5.99 -9.54 -14.67
C SER A 70 5.68 -9.29 -13.18
N VAL A 71 4.40 -9.12 -12.83
CA VAL A 71 3.92 -8.84 -11.47
C VAL A 71 3.27 -10.08 -10.87
N ARG A 72 3.59 -10.38 -9.61
CA ARG A 72 2.98 -11.45 -8.81
C ARG A 72 2.26 -10.86 -7.61
N LEU A 73 0.97 -11.14 -7.48
CA LEU A 73 0.17 -10.77 -6.32
C LEU A 73 0.20 -11.91 -5.29
N ILE A 74 0.48 -11.59 -4.02
CA ILE A 74 0.48 -12.57 -2.92
C ILE A 74 -0.34 -12.00 -1.77
N GLU A 75 -1.36 -12.74 -1.35
CA GLU A 75 -2.12 -12.45 -0.14
C GLU A 75 -1.44 -13.10 1.06
N GLY A 76 -0.87 -12.29 1.95
CA GLY A 76 -0.17 -12.72 3.16
C GLY A 76 -1.07 -12.94 4.36
N GLY A 77 -2.24 -12.29 4.37
CA GLY A 77 -3.17 -12.33 5.50
C GLY A 77 -2.49 -11.90 6.80
N ILE A 78 -2.78 -12.62 7.88
CA ILE A 78 -2.28 -12.32 9.23
C ILE A 78 -0.89 -12.89 9.53
N ALA A 79 -0.33 -13.73 8.65
CA ALA A 79 0.90 -14.47 8.90
C ALA A 79 1.87 -14.35 7.71
N PRO A 80 2.40 -13.13 7.44
CA PRO A 80 3.24 -12.86 6.28
C PRO A 80 4.54 -13.68 6.25
N GLU A 81 5.06 -14.11 7.40
CA GLU A 81 6.26 -14.93 7.55
C GLU A 81 6.16 -16.28 6.81
N ASN A 82 4.96 -16.84 6.68
CA ASN A 82 4.72 -18.10 5.97
C ASN A 82 5.00 -18.01 4.47
N PHE A 83 5.11 -16.79 3.92
CA PHE A 83 5.28 -16.54 2.49
C PHE A 83 6.72 -16.26 2.09
N ILE A 84 7.67 -16.13 3.02
CA ILE A 84 9.08 -15.84 2.74
C ILE A 84 9.65 -16.83 1.71
N GLY A 85 9.46 -18.13 1.92
CA GLY A 85 9.94 -19.17 1.00
C GLY A 85 9.29 -19.10 -0.38
N LYS A 86 7.99 -18.75 -0.45
CA LYS A 86 7.27 -18.57 -1.72
C LYS A 86 7.81 -17.36 -2.48
N ILE A 87 8.00 -16.23 -1.81
CA ILE A 87 8.57 -15.00 -2.38
C ILE A 87 9.98 -15.27 -2.89
N ALA A 88 10.82 -15.95 -2.11
CA ALA A 88 12.18 -16.28 -2.49
C ALA A 88 12.26 -17.11 -3.79
N ARG A 89 11.36 -18.09 -3.97
CA ARG A 89 11.29 -18.91 -5.19
C ARG A 89 10.89 -18.11 -6.44
N ILE A 90 10.12 -17.04 -6.27
CA ILE A 90 9.74 -16.15 -7.39
C ILE A 90 10.96 -15.40 -7.94
N ARG A 91 11.98 -15.18 -7.09
CA ARG A 91 13.16 -14.36 -7.36
C ARG A 91 12.79 -12.96 -7.89
N PRO A 92 12.01 -12.18 -7.13
CA PRO A 92 11.70 -10.81 -7.50
C PRO A 92 12.95 -9.94 -7.43
N SER A 93 13.00 -8.88 -8.24
CA SER A 93 13.93 -7.76 -8.02
C SER A 93 13.32 -6.71 -7.09
N HIS A 94 11.99 -6.65 -7.00
CA HIS A 94 11.26 -5.66 -6.22
C HIS A 94 10.11 -6.33 -5.45
N VAL A 95 9.90 -5.93 -4.19
CA VAL A 95 8.77 -6.34 -3.36
C VAL A 95 8.09 -5.11 -2.79
N LEU A 96 6.81 -4.92 -3.14
CA LEU A 96 5.94 -3.89 -2.58
C LEU A 96 5.08 -4.53 -1.51
N LEU A 97 5.34 -4.21 -0.24
CA LEU A 97 4.47 -4.59 0.88
C LEU A 97 3.31 -3.60 0.94
N ILE A 98 2.10 -4.07 1.22
CA ILE A 98 0.92 -3.21 1.42
C ILE A 98 0.22 -3.64 2.71
N ASP A 99 0.12 -2.72 3.67
CA ASP A 99 -0.44 -2.99 5.00
C ASP A 99 -1.11 -1.74 5.60
N ALA A 100 -1.97 -1.96 6.60
CA ALA A 100 -2.47 -0.88 7.44
C ALA A 100 -1.34 -0.36 8.34
N ALA A 101 -1.15 0.96 8.36
CA ALA A 101 -0.07 1.61 9.10
C ALA A 101 -0.59 2.81 9.90
N LEU A 102 -0.38 2.78 11.22
CA LEU A 102 -0.73 3.90 12.10
C LEU A 102 0.41 4.92 12.14
N PHE A 103 0.32 5.96 11.32
CA PHE A 103 1.31 7.04 11.24
C PHE A 103 0.74 8.43 11.56
N GLY A 104 -0.51 8.50 12.02
CA GLY A 104 -1.15 9.75 12.46
C GLY A 104 -1.69 10.60 11.32
N GLY A 105 -1.80 10.04 10.12
CA GLY A 105 -2.42 10.69 8.97
C GLY A 105 -3.95 10.70 9.03
N LYS A 106 -4.58 11.08 7.93
CA LYS A 106 -6.04 10.93 7.75
C LYS A 106 -6.38 9.51 7.33
N PRO A 107 -7.57 8.98 7.67
CA PRO A 107 -8.06 7.74 7.08
C PRO A 107 -7.91 7.72 5.56
N GLY A 108 -7.25 6.68 5.04
CA GLY A 108 -7.03 6.49 3.61
C GLY A 108 -5.75 7.13 3.06
N GLU A 109 -5.11 8.00 3.84
CA GLU A 109 -3.80 8.55 3.49
C GLU A 109 -2.78 7.42 3.33
N ALA A 110 -1.98 7.48 2.28
CA ALA A 110 -1.01 6.46 1.93
C ALA A 110 0.41 7.05 1.89
N LYS A 111 1.37 6.29 2.42
CA LYS A 111 2.77 6.71 2.49
C LYS A 111 3.71 5.55 2.23
N ILE A 112 4.83 5.84 1.58
CA ILE A 112 5.92 4.88 1.39
C ILE A 112 6.90 4.96 2.56
N PHE A 113 7.25 3.79 3.08
CA PHE A 113 8.25 3.60 4.11
C PHE A 113 9.35 2.68 3.56
N THR A 114 10.61 3.10 3.72
CA THR A 114 11.75 2.19 3.51
C THR A 114 11.90 1.30 4.73
N ILE A 115 12.45 0.08 4.57
CA ILE A 115 12.60 -0.87 5.69
C ILE A 115 13.34 -0.25 6.86
N GLU A 116 14.34 0.60 6.61
CA GLU A 116 15.15 1.26 7.63
C GLU A 116 14.35 2.28 8.44
N ASN A 117 13.28 2.83 7.86
CA ASN A 117 12.38 3.82 8.46
C ASN A 117 11.08 3.20 9.01
N VAL A 118 10.94 1.88 8.97
CA VAL A 118 9.85 1.15 9.64
C VAL A 118 9.88 1.19 11.19
N PRO A 119 10.99 1.46 11.92
CA PRO A 119 10.98 1.33 13.38
C PRO A 119 10.36 2.56 14.06
N SER A 120 9.04 2.54 14.21
CA SER A 120 8.20 3.23 15.24
C SER A 120 6.72 3.29 14.85
N VAL A 121 6.37 2.94 13.61
CA VAL A 121 4.98 2.78 13.19
C VAL A 121 4.44 1.53 13.87
N THR A 122 3.34 1.66 14.61
CA THR A 122 2.64 0.48 15.16
C THR A 122 1.99 -0.24 13.99
N ILE A 123 2.75 -1.15 13.38
CA ILE A 123 2.25 -2.07 12.37
C ILE A 123 1.37 -3.08 13.09
N SER A 124 0.14 -3.23 12.60
CA SER A 124 -0.92 -4.03 13.20
C SER A 124 -0.46 -5.45 13.51
N THR A 125 -0.84 -5.93 14.70
CA THR A 125 -0.92 -7.31 15.23
C THR A 125 -0.24 -8.52 14.55
N HIS A 126 0.95 -8.39 13.95
CA HIS A 126 1.75 -9.54 13.51
C HIS A 126 2.68 -10.04 14.62
N MET A 127 2.72 -11.37 14.83
CA MET A 127 3.56 -12.00 15.87
C MET A 127 5.06 -11.76 15.65
N ILE A 128 5.46 -11.48 14.42
CA ILE A 128 6.79 -11.04 14.01
C ILE A 128 6.63 -9.64 13.38
N PRO A 129 7.35 -8.62 13.87
CA PRO A 129 7.43 -7.32 13.20
C PRO A 129 7.67 -7.44 11.69
N LEU A 130 6.82 -6.79 10.89
CA LEU A 130 6.86 -6.88 9.43
C LEU A 130 8.23 -6.54 8.83
N TYR A 131 8.98 -5.64 9.47
CA TYR A 131 10.35 -5.31 9.06
C TYR A 131 11.26 -6.55 9.01
N MET A 132 11.12 -7.51 9.94
CA MET A 132 11.93 -8.73 9.94
C MET A 132 11.58 -9.64 8.77
N VAL A 133 10.30 -9.77 8.41
CA VAL A 133 9.89 -10.52 7.21
C VAL A 133 10.52 -9.88 5.97
N ALA A 134 10.48 -8.56 5.90
CA ALA A 134 11.05 -7.79 4.81
C ALA A 134 12.58 -7.99 4.71
N GLU A 135 13.31 -7.92 5.83
CA GLU A 135 14.75 -8.20 5.90
C GLU A 135 15.10 -9.61 5.43
N LEU A 136 14.37 -10.63 5.90
CA LEU A 136 14.63 -12.02 5.50
C LEU A 136 14.36 -12.26 4.00
N VAL A 137 13.35 -11.60 3.43
CA VAL A 137 13.11 -11.63 1.98
C VAL A 137 14.24 -10.95 1.24
N ARG A 138 14.69 -9.78 1.71
CA ARG A 138 15.80 -9.02 1.12
C ARG A 138 17.08 -9.84 1.13
N GLU A 139 17.44 -10.46 2.25
CA GLU A 139 18.62 -11.32 2.38
C GLU A 139 18.59 -12.50 1.39
N LYS A 140 17.42 -13.13 1.23
CA LYS A 140 17.27 -14.31 0.36
C LYS A 140 17.20 -14.01 -1.13
N THR A 141 16.86 -12.78 -1.51
CA THR A 141 16.55 -12.44 -2.92
C THR A 141 17.39 -11.31 -3.49
N GLY A 142 17.96 -10.45 -2.65
CA GLY A 142 18.55 -9.18 -3.06
C GLY A 142 17.52 -8.15 -3.55
N ALA A 143 16.22 -8.41 -3.35
CA ALA A 143 15.18 -7.52 -3.85
C ALA A 143 15.21 -6.17 -3.12
N LYS A 144 14.90 -5.10 -3.86
CA LYS A 144 14.51 -3.82 -3.24
C LYS A 144 13.12 -3.99 -2.63
N ILE A 145 12.90 -3.46 -1.44
CA ILE A 145 11.64 -3.63 -0.72
C ILE A 145 11.22 -2.31 -0.10
N ILE A 146 9.95 -1.97 -0.27
CA ILE A 146 9.29 -0.84 0.41
C ILE A 146 7.96 -1.30 0.99
N LEU A 147 7.47 -0.55 1.97
CA LEU A 147 6.12 -0.66 2.51
C LEU A 147 5.29 0.52 2.04
N LEU A 148 4.17 0.24 1.38
CA LEU A 148 3.07 1.16 1.21
C LEU A 148 2.12 0.99 2.40
N GLY A 149 2.21 1.92 3.35
CA GLY A 149 1.34 1.95 4.51
C GLY A 149 0.14 2.85 4.27
N ILE A 150 -1.06 2.37 4.61
CA ILE A 150 -2.30 3.15 4.50
C ILE A 150 -2.85 3.37 5.91
N GLN A 151 -3.18 4.61 6.25
CA GLN A 151 -3.74 4.96 7.55
C GLN A 151 -5.18 4.44 7.68
N PRO A 152 -5.46 3.49 8.59
CA PRO A 152 -6.82 3.00 8.82
C PRO A 152 -7.65 4.02 9.62
N LYS A 153 -8.97 3.91 9.55
CA LYS A 153 -9.91 4.58 10.47
C LYS A 153 -10.26 3.71 11.66
N ASN A 154 -10.50 2.42 11.42
CA ASN A 154 -11.01 1.47 12.39
C ASN A 154 -10.34 0.09 12.26
N LEU A 155 -9.70 -0.37 13.34
CA LEU A 155 -9.07 -1.68 13.45
C LEU A 155 -9.80 -2.62 14.43
N ASN A 156 -11.03 -2.27 14.82
CA ASN A 156 -11.84 -3.10 15.70
C ASN A 156 -12.24 -4.42 15.02
N LEU A 157 -12.53 -5.44 15.83
CA LEU A 157 -13.10 -6.69 15.34
C LEU A 157 -14.42 -6.44 14.62
N GLY A 158 -14.54 -7.02 13.44
CA GLY A 158 -15.69 -6.86 12.55
C GLY A 158 -15.25 -6.92 11.10
N GLU A 159 -16.16 -7.38 10.24
CA GLU A 159 -15.94 -7.36 8.79
C GLU A 159 -16.34 -6.00 8.22
N GLY A 160 -15.70 -5.64 7.11
CA GLY A 160 -16.05 -4.47 6.31
C GLY A 160 -15.04 -3.34 6.38
N ILE A 161 -14.81 -2.73 5.23
CA ILE A 161 -13.94 -1.57 5.06
C ILE A 161 -14.77 -0.29 5.26
N SER A 162 -14.24 0.67 6.00
CA SER A 162 -14.85 2.00 6.15
C SER A 162 -14.90 2.74 4.79
N TRP A 163 -15.84 3.67 4.65
CA TRP A 163 -16.07 4.32 3.36
C TRP A 163 -14.83 5.08 2.87
N GLU A 164 -14.12 5.75 3.79
CA GLU A 164 -12.87 6.46 3.49
C GLU A 164 -11.83 5.55 2.86
N ILE A 165 -11.63 4.37 3.47
CA ILE A 165 -10.65 3.40 3.00
C ILE A 165 -11.07 2.76 1.69
N ARG A 166 -12.38 2.58 1.44
CA ARG A 166 -12.87 2.05 0.16
C ARG A 166 -12.49 2.98 -1.00
N GLU A 167 -12.69 4.29 -0.85
CA GLU A 167 -12.29 5.25 -1.89
C GLU A 167 -10.78 5.22 -2.12
N SER A 168 -9.98 5.26 -1.05
CA SER A 168 -8.53 5.19 -1.15
C SER A 168 -8.02 3.89 -1.77
N ILE A 169 -8.67 2.74 -1.54
CA ILE A 169 -8.30 1.47 -2.18
C ILE A 169 -8.38 1.58 -3.71
N GLU A 170 -9.43 2.21 -4.24
CA GLU A 170 -9.60 2.37 -5.69
C GLU A 170 -8.55 3.31 -6.28
N GLU A 171 -8.30 4.44 -5.61
CA GLU A 171 -7.31 5.44 -6.02
C GLU A 171 -5.88 4.87 -5.99
N ILE A 172 -5.50 4.23 -4.88
CA ILE A 172 -4.17 3.63 -4.72
C ILE A 172 -3.97 2.49 -5.73
N ALA A 173 -4.98 1.65 -5.97
CA ALA A 173 -4.88 0.60 -6.97
C ALA A 173 -4.68 1.20 -8.39
N ALA A 174 -5.36 2.29 -8.72
CA ALA A 174 -5.17 2.99 -9.99
C ALA A 174 -3.75 3.57 -10.11
N ILE A 175 -3.21 4.17 -9.04
CA ILE A 175 -1.85 4.70 -8.98
C ILE A 175 -0.81 3.59 -9.18
N ILE A 176 -0.96 2.45 -8.49
CA ILE A 176 -0.06 1.30 -8.64
C ILE A 176 -0.06 0.81 -10.10
N ILE A 177 -1.23 0.67 -10.72
CA ILE A 177 -1.36 0.23 -12.12
C ILE A 177 -0.70 1.25 -13.06
N ALA A 178 -0.93 2.55 -12.84
CA ALA A 178 -0.35 3.62 -13.64
C ALA A 178 1.18 3.62 -13.55
N ALA A 179 1.73 3.51 -12.35
CA ALA A 179 3.18 3.48 -12.12
C ALA A 179 3.84 2.26 -12.79
N ILE A 180 3.25 1.06 -12.63
CA ILE A 180 3.73 -0.17 -13.29
C ILE A 180 3.70 0.00 -14.82
N SER A 181 2.57 0.50 -15.36
CA SER A 181 2.40 0.69 -16.80
C SER A 181 3.33 1.73 -17.40
N ARG A 182 3.72 2.75 -16.61
CA ARG A 182 4.65 3.79 -17.02
C ARG A 182 6.07 3.22 -17.15
N VAL A 183 6.49 2.42 -16.18
CA VAL A 183 7.83 1.82 -16.16
C VAL A 183 7.99 0.70 -17.20
N GLU A 184 6.96 -0.09 -17.49
CA GLU A 184 7.06 -1.11 -18.57
C GLU A 184 7.15 -0.53 -19.99
N LYS A 185 6.76 0.75 -20.18
CA LYS A 185 6.81 1.43 -21.47
C LYS A 185 8.11 2.21 -21.72
N GLY A 186 8.90 2.44 -20.67
CA GLY A 186 10.18 3.16 -20.74
C GLY A 186 11.34 2.20 -20.90
#